data_AF-A0A151ZGJ6-F1
#
_entry.id   AF-A0A151ZGJ6-F1
#
_cell.length_a   1.000
_cell.length_b   1.000
_cell.length_c   1.000
_cell.angle_alpha   90.00
_cell.angle_beta   90.00
_cell.angle_gamma   90.00
#
_symmetry.space_group_name_H-M   'P 1'
#
loop_
_entity.id
_entity.type
_entity.pdbx_description
1 polymer ?
#
loop_
_entity_poly.entity_id
_entity_poly.type
_entity_poly.pdbx_seq_one_letter_code
_entity_poly.pdbx_strand_id
1 'polypeptide(L)'
;MGDLGGLIETHKLKLPWRISEKEFQKFKELNSSFNPKYINHHCIEVPEETSIDLSPLLPLLPIHISNNSPTFAKSKPELIKFNDNLNIETLNSSLINIKTTSDLSTRQNGELCSQLRNWTFENGLIGPNDSSSKFHLVGPNTDGKFGPDAAYFPLQQHMNIDIETRKNNTIPIAPSFVIENRSYSPGPNNERQYQMDKMCMWIECGSESGLLIDGKSRMVDLYCRTNLLHPQVGQPNLYVHPQAQLQIQQTQQQIAQLQNRILGSQQSLLITPVGTEGHQDILNSIQTKQDQLNILINFNHIYFDSMRVVPNHPGVCHVSVPFWPPNQIIALLQHGPNLIIHCIGDVHGFKLDLSSYPMD
;
A
#
# COMPACT_ATOMS: atom_id res chain seq x y z
N MET A 1 -21.10 -17.94 -18.64
CA MET A 1 -20.40 -16.78 -18.06
C MET A 1 -21.47 -15.85 -17.54
N GLY A 2 -21.91 -16.08 -16.31
CA GLY A 2 -22.91 -15.25 -15.66
C GLY A 2 -22.25 -13.98 -15.15
N ASP A 3 -22.94 -12.87 -15.35
CA ASP A 3 -22.65 -11.57 -14.76
C ASP A 3 -22.59 -11.70 -13.23
N LEU A 4 -21.39 -11.91 -12.69
CA LEU A 4 -21.10 -11.80 -11.25
C LEU A 4 -20.76 -10.34 -10.94
N GLY A 5 -21.66 -9.43 -11.28
CA GLY A 5 -21.76 -8.16 -10.58
C GLY A 5 -22.10 -8.48 -9.13
N GLY A 6 -21.09 -8.80 -8.32
CA GLY A 6 -21.26 -9.09 -6.90
C GLY A 6 -22.02 -7.95 -6.26
N LEU A 7 -23.15 -8.28 -5.61
CA LEU A 7 -23.91 -7.30 -4.83
C LEU A 7 -22.93 -6.69 -3.82
N ILE A 8 -22.85 -5.35 -3.81
CA ILE A 8 -22.08 -4.63 -2.79
C ILE A 8 -22.72 -4.98 -1.45
N GLU A 9 -21.92 -5.57 -0.55
CA GLU A 9 -22.38 -5.92 0.79
C GLU A 9 -22.69 -4.66 1.59
N THR A 10 -23.55 -4.82 2.59
CA THR A 10 -24.00 -3.71 3.42
C THR A 10 -23.80 -4.03 4.90
N HIS A 11 -23.53 -2.99 5.67
CA HIS A 11 -23.38 -3.09 7.11
C HIS A 11 -24.32 -2.16 7.85
N LYS A 12 -24.74 -2.62 9.03
CA LYS A 12 -25.45 -1.80 10.00
C LYS A 12 -24.44 -0.88 10.67
N LEU A 13 -24.54 0.41 10.37
CA LEU A 13 -23.80 1.46 11.05
C LEU A 13 -24.64 1.96 12.23
N LYS A 14 -24.17 1.69 13.44
CA LYS A 14 -24.83 2.11 14.68
C LYS A 14 -24.38 3.52 15.08
N LEU A 15 -25.33 4.35 15.48
CA LEU A 15 -25.10 5.73 15.88
C LEU A 15 -25.27 5.85 17.40
N PRO A 16 -24.29 6.40 18.15
CA PRO A 16 -24.41 6.56 19.59
C PRO A 16 -25.42 7.64 20.01
N TRP A 17 -25.89 8.44 19.05
CA TRP A 17 -26.97 9.42 19.20
C TRP A 17 -28.19 9.03 18.38
N ARG A 18 -29.32 9.71 18.64
CA ARG A 18 -30.54 9.55 17.85
C ARG A 18 -30.48 10.35 16.56
N ILE A 19 -31.01 9.79 15.49
CA ILE A 19 -31.32 10.47 14.23
C ILE A 19 -32.83 10.42 13.96
N SER A 20 -33.33 11.46 13.32
CA SER A 20 -34.70 11.57 12.83
C SER A 20 -34.82 11.08 11.38
N GLU A 21 -36.04 10.74 10.96
CA GLU A 21 -36.31 10.42 9.55
C GLU A 21 -35.95 11.59 8.63
N LYS A 22 -36.12 12.84 9.08
CA LYS A 22 -35.75 14.04 8.32
C LYS A 22 -34.24 14.14 8.09
N GLU A 23 -33.42 13.86 9.11
CA GLU A 23 -31.97 13.80 8.96
C GLU A 23 -31.55 12.65 8.04
N PHE A 24 -32.21 11.49 8.16
CA PHE A 24 -31.98 10.37 7.26
C PHE A 24 -32.31 10.69 5.80
N GLN A 25 -33.41 11.41 5.51
CA GLN A 25 -33.71 11.81 4.13
C GLN A 25 -32.62 12.70 3.54
N LYS A 26 -32.12 13.68 4.30
CA LYS A 26 -30.98 14.51 3.86
C LYS A 26 -29.72 13.68 3.62
N PHE A 27 -29.44 12.72 4.51
CA PHE A 27 -28.34 11.78 4.33
C PHE A 27 -28.48 10.97 3.04
N LYS A 28 -29.69 10.47 2.75
CA LYS A 28 -29.99 9.73 1.52
C LYS A 28 -29.83 10.60 0.26
N GLU A 29 -30.30 11.85 0.29
CA GLU A 29 -30.14 12.81 -0.81
C GLU A 29 -28.67 13.11 -1.10
N LEU A 30 -27.86 13.31 -0.06
CA LEU A 30 -26.43 13.59 -0.20
C LEU A 30 -25.64 12.37 -0.72
N ASN A 31 -26.09 11.17 -0.38
CA ASN A 31 -25.44 9.91 -0.73
C ASN A 31 -26.21 9.16 -1.83
N SER A 32 -26.67 9.87 -2.86
CA SER A 32 -27.55 9.34 -3.91
C SER A 32 -26.93 8.25 -4.79
N SER A 33 -25.62 8.02 -4.70
CA SER A 33 -24.92 6.96 -5.44
C SER A 33 -25.23 5.55 -4.93
N PHE A 34 -25.85 5.44 -3.75
CA PHE A 34 -26.32 4.17 -3.19
C PHE A 34 -27.67 4.35 -2.49
N ASN A 35 -28.31 3.24 -2.10
CA ASN A 35 -29.61 3.27 -1.44
C ASN A 35 -29.48 2.83 0.03
N PRO A 36 -29.17 3.76 0.96
CA PRO A 36 -29.13 3.42 2.38
C PRO A 36 -30.50 3.05 2.91
N LYS A 37 -30.54 2.24 3.99
CA LYS A 37 -31.79 1.91 4.69
C LYS A 37 -31.82 2.52 6.09
N TYR A 38 -32.96 3.10 6.44
CA TYR A 38 -33.24 3.51 7.81
C TYR A 38 -33.73 2.30 8.60
N ILE A 39 -32.98 1.86 9.60
CA ILE A 39 -33.34 0.69 10.42
C ILE A 39 -34.12 1.15 11.65
N ASN A 40 -33.58 2.14 12.36
CA ASN A 40 -34.25 2.82 13.48
C ASN A 40 -33.48 4.12 13.82
N HIS A 41 -33.92 4.83 14.86
CA HIS A 41 -33.33 6.07 15.33
C HIS A 41 -31.83 6.01 15.71
N HIS A 42 -31.22 4.83 15.80
CA HIS A 42 -29.80 4.63 16.15
C HIS A 42 -29.04 3.77 15.14
N CYS A 43 -29.64 3.46 13.98
CA CYS A 43 -29.05 2.50 13.06
C CYS A 43 -29.50 2.75 11.63
N ILE A 44 -28.50 2.80 10.75
CA ILE A 44 -28.69 2.81 9.31
C ILE A 44 -27.96 1.63 8.69
N GLU A 45 -28.36 1.22 7.50
CA GLU A 45 -27.65 0.25 6.68
C GLU A 45 -27.00 0.97 5.50
N VAL A 46 -25.70 0.79 5.33
CA VAL A 46 -24.85 1.47 4.33
C VAL A 46 -23.95 0.46 3.62
N PRO A 47 -23.56 0.70 2.35
CA PRO A 47 -22.69 -0.21 1.62
C PRO A 47 -21.24 -0.19 2.12
N GLU A 48 -20.54 -1.29 1.91
CA GLU A 48 -19.08 -1.35 2.01
C GLU A 48 -18.39 -0.68 0.82
N GLU A 49 -17.08 -0.39 0.97
CA GLU A 49 -16.20 0.09 -0.10
C GLU A 49 -16.79 1.23 -0.91
N THR A 50 -17.47 2.13 -0.20
CA THR A 50 -18.13 3.30 -0.74
C THR A 50 -17.87 4.45 0.22
N SER A 51 -17.53 5.63 -0.31
CA SER A 51 -17.46 6.84 0.49
C SER A 51 -18.85 7.31 0.93
N ILE A 52 -19.02 7.44 2.25
CA ILE A 52 -20.29 7.79 2.88
C ILE A 52 -20.13 9.14 3.59
N ASP A 53 -20.91 10.14 3.18
CA ASP A 53 -20.94 11.46 3.82
C ASP A 53 -21.96 11.48 4.96
N LEU A 54 -21.46 11.47 6.20
CA LEU A 54 -22.29 11.50 7.40
C LEU A 54 -22.68 12.91 7.84
N SER A 55 -22.35 13.97 7.09
CA SER A 55 -22.59 15.35 7.53
C SER A 55 -24.03 15.63 8.00
N PRO A 56 -25.10 15.04 7.41
CA PRO A 56 -26.45 15.25 7.91
C PRO A 56 -26.79 14.49 9.20
N LEU A 57 -25.97 13.50 9.58
CA LEU A 57 -26.18 12.61 10.72
C LEU A 57 -25.26 12.91 11.90
N LEU A 58 -24.18 13.69 11.70
CA LEU A 58 -23.23 14.00 12.75
C LEU A 58 -23.79 15.12 13.65
N PRO A 59 -23.96 14.89 14.97
CA PRO A 59 -24.41 15.93 15.89
C PRO A 59 -23.31 16.97 16.06
N LEU A 60 -23.74 18.23 16.20
CA LEU A 60 -22.88 19.30 16.71
C LEU A 60 -22.83 19.17 18.23
N LEU A 61 -21.81 18.48 18.75
CA LEU A 61 -21.64 18.30 20.20
C LEU A 61 -20.84 19.45 20.81
N PRO A 62 -21.37 20.20 21.81
CA PRO A 62 -20.59 21.23 22.51
C PRO A 62 -19.52 20.58 23.39
N ILE A 63 -18.27 21.00 23.27
CA ILE A 63 -17.24 20.68 24.27
C ILE A 63 -17.20 21.81 25.30
N HIS A 64 -17.34 21.48 26.59
CA HIS A 64 -16.96 22.42 27.65
C HIS A 64 -15.44 22.40 27.78
N ILE A 65 -14.75 23.32 27.10
CA ILE A 65 -13.40 23.74 27.48
C ILE A 65 -13.54 25.14 28.05
N SER A 66 -13.12 25.33 29.29
CA SER A 66 -13.08 26.64 29.94
C SER A 66 -12.17 27.59 29.17
N ASN A 67 -12.76 28.39 28.27
CA ASN A 67 -12.60 29.85 28.13
C ASN A 67 -12.99 30.30 26.71
N ASN A 68 -14.16 30.97 26.63
CA ASN A 68 -14.61 31.92 25.61
C ASN A 68 -14.50 31.54 24.12
N SER A 69 -15.08 30.41 23.72
CA SER A 69 -15.91 30.21 22.51
C SER A 69 -16.35 28.74 22.47
N PRO A 70 -17.62 28.40 22.16
CA PRO A 70 -18.01 27.00 21.99
C PRO A 70 -17.29 26.40 20.78
N THR A 71 -16.41 25.42 21.03
CA THR A 71 -15.86 24.54 19.99
C THR A 71 -16.68 23.24 19.98
N PHE A 72 -17.04 22.79 18.78
CA PHE A 72 -17.80 21.55 18.62
C PHE A 72 -16.85 20.39 18.33
N ALA A 73 -16.96 19.26 19.04
CA ALA A 73 -16.18 18.05 18.72
C ALA A 73 -16.76 17.36 17.50
N LYS A 74 -15.89 16.85 16.62
CA LYS A 74 -16.28 15.90 15.57
C LYS A 74 -16.77 14.62 16.25
N SER A 75 -17.99 14.18 15.97
CA SER A 75 -18.64 12.99 16.52
C SER A 75 -18.16 11.65 15.92
N LYS A 76 -17.22 11.69 14.96
CA LYS A 76 -16.64 10.50 14.30
C LYS A 76 -15.84 9.56 15.20
N PRO A 77 -14.98 9.99 16.15
CA PRO A 77 -14.25 9.06 17.01
C PRO A 77 -15.18 8.20 17.88
N GLU A 78 -16.27 8.78 18.38
CA GLU A 78 -17.28 8.05 19.15
C GLU A 78 -18.05 7.06 18.27
N LEU A 79 -18.42 7.47 17.05
CA LEU A 79 -19.01 6.59 16.05
C LEU A 79 -18.13 5.36 15.77
N ILE A 80 -16.84 5.57 15.54
CA ILE A 80 -15.89 4.48 15.26
C ILE A 80 -15.78 3.55 16.47
N LYS A 81 -15.69 4.09 17.68
CA LYS A 81 -15.68 3.29 18.90
C LYS A 81 -16.95 2.45 19.08
N PHE A 82 -18.10 2.97 18.66
CA PHE A 82 -19.39 2.27 18.75
C PHE A 82 -19.57 1.19 17.66
N ASN A 83 -18.70 1.18 16.65
CA ASN A 83 -18.65 0.21 15.56
C ASN A 83 -17.23 -0.36 15.42
N ASP A 84 -16.61 -0.69 16.55
CA ASP A 84 -15.22 -1.18 16.64
C ASP A 84 -14.98 -2.49 15.87
N ASN A 85 -16.06 -3.22 15.59
CA ASN A 85 -16.06 -4.41 14.74
C ASN A 85 -15.93 -4.11 13.23
N LEU A 86 -15.99 -2.83 12.81
CA LEU A 86 -15.87 -2.41 11.41
C LEU A 86 -14.51 -1.74 11.14
N ASN A 87 -13.91 -2.03 9.99
CA ASN A 87 -12.70 -1.32 9.56
C ASN A 87 -13.08 0.03 8.91
N ILE A 88 -13.19 1.08 9.72
CA ILE A 88 -13.60 2.41 9.24
C ILE A 88 -12.38 3.31 9.00
N GLU A 89 -12.18 3.75 7.76
CA GLU A 89 -11.34 4.90 7.42
C GLU A 89 -12.16 6.18 7.44
N THR A 90 -11.48 7.32 7.64
CA THR A 90 -12.15 8.62 7.67
C THR A 90 -11.45 9.64 6.80
N LEU A 91 -12.24 10.54 6.22
CA LEU A 91 -11.75 11.69 5.47
C LEU A 91 -12.53 12.95 5.88
N ASN A 92 -11.81 14.06 5.94
CA ASN A 92 -12.31 15.40 6.28
C ASN A 92 -13.14 15.41 7.57
N SER A 93 -14.20 16.22 7.64
CA SER A 93 -15.07 16.32 8.82
C SER A 93 -16.15 15.24 8.89
N SER A 94 -16.61 14.70 7.77
CA SER A 94 -17.83 13.88 7.71
C SER A 94 -17.74 12.56 6.94
N LEU A 95 -16.77 12.41 6.05
CA LEU A 95 -16.65 11.21 5.22
C LEU A 95 -16.08 10.03 6.03
N ILE A 96 -16.67 8.86 5.79
CA ILE A 96 -16.17 7.57 6.24
C ILE A 96 -16.13 6.58 5.07
N ASN A 97 -15.26 5.58 5.16
CA ASN A 97 -15.26 4.40 4.30
C ASN A 97 -15.27 3.15 5.18
N ILE A 98 -16.19 2.22 4.94
CA ILE A 98 -16.17 0.90 5.57
C ILE A 98 -15.38 -0.03 4.64
N LYS A 99 -14.18 -0.42 5.07
CA LYS A 99 -13.25 -1.24 4.30
C LYS A 99 -13.56 -2.73 4.45
N THR A 100 -13.47 -3.45 3.34
CA THR A 100 -13.58 -4.90 3.24
C THR A 100 -12.52 -5.44 2.28
N THR A 101 -11.97 -6.61 2.59
CA THR A 101 -10.89 -7.21 1.79
C THR A 101 -11.28 -8.62 1.41
N SER A 102 -11.25 -8.94 0.12
CA SER A 102 -11.44 -10.31 -0.39
C SER A 102 -10.35 -11.27 0.10
N ASP A 103 -10.66 -12.56 0.24
CA ASP A 103 -9.72 -13.60 0.71
C ASP A 103 -8.37 -13.60 -0.02
N LEU A 104 -8.38 -13.58 -1.36
CA LEU A 104 -7.16 -13.58 -2.17
C LEU A 104 -6.27 -12.37 -1.83
N SER A 105 -6.85 -11.17 -1.73
CA SER A 105 -6.12 -9.97 -1.33
C SER A 105 -5.58 -10.04 0.09
N THR A 106 -6.28 -10.69 1.01
CA THR A 106 -5.75 -10.92 2.37
C THR A 106 -4.51 -11.81 2.36
N ARG A 107 -4.48 -12.86 1.51
CA ARG A 107 -3.28 -13.71 1.33
C ARG A 107 -2.12 -12.93 0.71
N GLN A 108 -2.43 -12.12 -0.30
CA GLN A 108 -1.47 -11.21 -0.94
C GLN A 108 -0.87 -10.22 0.07
N ASN A 109 -1.70 -9.62 0.93
CA ASN A 109 -1.25 -8.71 1.99
C ASN A 109 -0.27 -9.41 2.95
N GLY A 110 -0.56 -10.67 3.32
CA GLY A 110 0.32 -11.47 4.15
C GLY A 110 1.72 -11.63 3.53
N GLU A 111 1.80 -11.92 2.24
CA GLU A 111 3.08 -12.04 1.52
C GLU A 111 3.82 -10.70 1.42
N LEU A 112 3.13 -9.62 1.02
CA LEU A 112 3.70 -8.27 0.90
C LEU A 112 4.27 -7.78 2.25
N CYS A 113 3.51 -7.96 3.33
CA CYS A 113 3.93 -7.60 4.68
C CYS A 113 5.09 -8.48 5.18
N SER A 114 5.07 -9.78 4.87
CA SER A 114 6.15 -10.73 5.22
C SER A 114 7.48 -10.34 4.59
N GLN A 115 7.51 -10.00 3.30
CA GLN A 115 8.72 -9.56 2.63
C GLN A 115 9.28 -8.27 3.24
N LEU A 116 8.40 -7.29 3.49
CA LEU A 116 8.81 -6.05 4.16
C LEU A 116 9.35 -6.33 5.56
N ARG A 117 8.71 -7.23 6.33
CA ARG A 117 9.19 -7.66 7.65
C ARG A 117 10.56 -8.32 7.58
N ASN A 118 10.79 -9.23 6.64
CA ASN A 118 12.08 -9.89 6.48
C ASN A 118 13.18 -8.88 6.19
N TRP A 119 12.93 -7.92 5.29
CA TRP A 119 13.85 -6.82 5.04
C TRP A 119 14.13 -6.00 6.30
N THR A 120 13.10 -5.63 7.08
CA THR A 120 13.32 -4.87 8.33
C THR A 120 14.20 -5.64 9.32
N PHE A 121 13.98 -6.96 9.46
CA PHE A 121 14.73 -7.81 10.37
C PHE A 121 16.21 -7.94 9.93
N GLU A 122 16.45 -8.19 8.64
CA GLU A 122 17.79 -8.30 8.07
C GLU A 122 18.62 -7.01 8.24
N ASN A 123 17.95 -5.86 8.30
CA ASN A 123 18.59 -4.56 8.46
C ASN A 123 18.59 -4.03 9.91
N GLY A 124 18.10 -4.83 10.88
CA GLY A 124 18.02 -4.41 12.29
C GLY A 124 17.07 -3.23 12.54
N LEU A 125 16.07 -3.07 11.68
CA LEU A 125 15.05 -2.01 11.74
C LEU A 125 13.81 -2.49 12.53
N ILE A 126 12.93 -1.56 12.89
CA ILE A 126 11.62 -1.94 13.44
C ILE A 126 10.74 -2.59 12.38
N GLY A 127 9.90 -3.53 12.82
CA GLY A 127 8.97 -4.23 11.94
C GLY A 127 7.92 -3.31 11.32
N PRO A 128 7.29 -3.74 10.21
CA PRO A 128 6.26 -2.97 9.53
C PRO A 128 4.94 -2.92 10.29
N ASN A 129 4.08 -1.99 9.88
CA ASN A 129 2.67 -1.93 10.22
C ASN A 129 1.85 -2.73 9.21
N ASP A 130 0.90 -3.53 9.69
CA ASP A 130 -0.03 -4.29 8.85
C ASP A 130 -1.34 -3.53 8.59
N SER A 131 -2.28 -4.20 7.89
CA SER A 131 -3.56 -3.63 7.49
C SER A 131 -4.55 -3.32 8.62
N SER A 132 -4.20 -3.64 9.87
CA SER A 132 -4.99 -3.24 11.05
C SER A 132 -4.58 -1.87 11.58
N SER A 133 -3.39 -1.37 11.19
CA SER A 133 -2.86 -0.09 11.63
C SER A 133 -3.57 1.07 10.92
N LYS A 134 -3.69 2.22 11.60
CA LYS A 134 -4.17 3.47 10.98
C LYS A 134 -3.18 4.59 11.20
N PHE A 135 -3.10 5.48 10.22
CA PHE A 135 -2.29 6.69 10.26
C PHE A 135 -3.19 7.90 10.07
N HIS A 136 -2.95 8.96 10.83
CA HIS A 136 -3.60 10.26 10.64
C HIS A 136 -2.85 10.99 9.54
N LEU A 137 -3.51 11.13 8.41
CA LEU A 137 -3.04 11.88 7.26
C LEU A 137 -3.53 13.32 7.33
N VAL A 138 -2.58 14.25 7.32
CA VAL A 138 -2.84 15.68 7.29
C VAL A 138 -2.02 16.29 6.16
N GLY A 139 -2.71 16.86 5.17
CA GLY A 139 -2.13 17.46 3.98
C GLY A 139 -3.04 18.54 3.38
N PRO A 140 -2.72 19.07 2.20
CA PRO A 140 -3.43 20.21 1.60
C PRO A 140 -4.94 19.96 1.41
N ASN A 141 -5.31 18.73 1.03
CA ASN A 141 -6.69 18.35 0.72
C ASN A 141 -7.21 17.17 1.58
N THR A 142 -6.44 16.78 2.60
CA THR A 142 -6.68 15.56 3.38
C THR A 142 -6.52 15.84 4.87
N ASP A 143 -7.58 15.56 5.64
CA ASP A 143 -7.52 15.39 7.10
C ASP A 143 -8.30 14.13 7.43
N GLY A 144 -7.61 13.02 7.67
CA GLY A 144 -8.26 11.72 7.76
C GLY A 144 -7.44 10.63 8.41
N LYS A 145 -8.08 9.49 8.68
CA LYS A 145 -7.43 8.31 9.26
C LYS A 145 -7.55 7.16 8.26
N PHE A 146 -6.43 6.67 7.78
CA PHE A 146 -6.35 5.67 6.72
C PHE A 146 -5.51 4.48 7.16
N GLY A 147 -5.90 3.29 6.71
CA GLY A 147 -5.13 2.06 6.89
C GLY A 147 -4.44 1.69 5.58
N PRO A 148 -3.12 1.42 5.58
CA PRO A 148 -2.44 0.83 4.44
C PRO A 148 -2.68 -0.69 4.41
N ASP A 149 -2.26 -1.40 3.36
CA ASP A 149 -2.20 -2.88 3.43
C ASP A 149 -0.89 -3.35 4.07
N ALA A 150 0.21 -2.64 3.82
CA ALA A 150 1.43 -2.71 4.59
C ALA A 150 2.13 -1.33 4.59
N ALA A 151 2.81 -0.98 5.66
CA ALA A 151 3.57 0.26 5.72
C ALA A 151 4.84 0.12 6.54
N TYR A 152 5.84 0.94 6.19
CA TYR A 152 7.03 1.11 7.00
C TYR A 152 7.08 2.52 7.57
N PHE A 153 7.32 2.57 8.88
CA PHE A 153 7.45 3.81 9.63
C PHE A 153 8.76 3.75 10.42
N PRO A 154 9.73 4.66 10.18
CA PRO A 154 11.07 4.53 10.74
C PRO A 154 11.13 4.67 12.26
N LEU A 155 12.09 3.97 12.86
CA LEU A 155 12.27 3.94 14.32
C LEU A 155 12.48 5.34 14.92
N GLN A 156 13.27 6.21 14.28
CA GLN A 156 13.52 7.55 14.79
C GLN A 156 12.22 8.38 14.87
N GLN A 157 11.39 8.31 13.84
CA GLN A 157 10.09 8.98 13.83
C GLN A 157 9.15 8.37 14.87
N HIS A 158 9.18 7.04 15.01
CA HIS A 158 8.39 6.32 16.02
C HIS A 158 8.80 6.65 17.46
N MET A 159 10.09 6.82 17.75
CA MET A 159 10.58 7.20 19.08
C MET A 159 10.24 8.65 19.45
N ASN A 160 9.99 9.52 18.47
CA ASN A 160 9.55 10.90 18.71
C ASN A 160 8.08 10.98 19.13
N ILE A 161 7.31 9.89 18.99
CA ILE A 161 5.92 9.82 19.42
C ILE A 161 5.86 9.27 20.84
N ASP A 162 5.16 9.99 21.72
CA ASP A 162 4.93 9.57 23.10
C ASP A 162 4.29 8.16 23.16
N ILE A 163 4.69 7.38 24.17
CA ILE A 163 4.26 5.97 24.30
C ILE A 163 2.74 5.83 24.46
N GLU A 164 2.06 6.75 25.14
CA GLU A 164 0.61 6.68 25.28
C GLU A 164 -0.09 6.98 23.96
N THR A 165 0.50 7.82 23.12
CA THR A 165 0.01 8.04 21.75
C THR A 165 0.21 6.78 20.89
N ARG A 166 1.35 6.10 21.02
CA ARG A 166 1.64 4.86 20.27
C ARG A 166 0.77 3.67 20.65
N LYS A 167 0.23 3.63 21.87
CA LYS A 167 -0.72 2.59 22.31
C LYS A 167 -2.11 2.73 21.67
N ASN A 168 -2.41 3.87 21.03
CA ASN A 168 -3.68 4.07 20.36
C ASN A 168 -3.71 3.37 18.99
N ASN A 169 -4.92 3.10 18.50
CA ASN A 169 -5.15 2.49 17.19
C ASN A 169 -4.80 3.40 15.99
N THR A 170 -4.24 4.60 16.22
CA THR A 170 -3.91 5.54 15.15
C THR A 170 -2.59 6.24 15.43
N ILE A 171 -1.64 6.10 14.51
CA ILE A 171 -0.37 6.82 14.50
C ILE A 171 -0.63 8.25 13.98
N PRO A 172 -0.17 9.32 14.64
CA PRO A 172 -0.58 10.69 14.36
C PRO A 172 0.04 11.34 13.10
N ILE A 173 0.87 10.60 12.36
CA ILE A 173 1.57 11.09 11.15
C ILE A 173 1.58 10.00 10.08
N ALA A 174 1.82 10.33 8.82
CA ALA A 174 1.92 9.36 7.73
C ALA A 174 3.14 8.42 7.90
N PRO A 175 3.10 7.17 7.38
CA PRO A 175 4.27 6.33 7.27
C PRO A 175 5.22 6.89 6.18
N SER A 176 6.51 6.53 6.23
CA SER A 176 7.45 6.93 5.18
C SER A 176 7.24 6.15 3.88
N PHE A 177 6.86 4.88 3.98
CA PHE A 177 6.58 4.02 2.83
C PHE A 177 5.27 3.26 3.01
N VAL A 178 4.49 3.15 1.94
CA VAL A 178 3.19 2.49 1.93
C VAL A 178 3.03 1.52 0.76
N ILE A 179 2.40 0.39 1.02
CA ILE A 179 1.89 -0.54 0.01
C ILE A 179 0.37 -0.60 0.16
N GLU A 180 -0.32 -0.34 -0.94
CA GLU A 180 -1.75 -0.65 -1.12
C GLU A 180 -1.86 -1.82 -2.09
N ASN A 181 -2.77 -2.75 -1.79
CA ASN A 181 -3.07 -3.92 -2.58
C ASN A 181 -4.57 -3.89 -2.92
N ARG A 182 -4.88 -3.62 -4.19
CA ARG A 182 -6.25 -3.41 -4.61
C ARG A 182 -7.07 -4.69 -4.42
N SER A 183 -8.14 -4.58 -3.62
CA SER A 183 -8.97 -5.75 -3.30
C SER A 183 -9.80 -6.27 -4.46
N TYR A 184 -10.07 -7.58 -4.50
CA TYR A 184 -11.02 -8.21 -5.44
C TYR A 184 -12.49 -7.92 -5.15
N SER A 185 -12.82 -7.47 -3.93
CA SER A 185 -14.20 -7.13 -3.54
C SER A 185 -14.81 -6.05 -4.47
N PRO A 186 -16.14 -6.06 -4.67
CA PRO A 186 -16.85 -5.01 -5.39
C PRO A 186 -16.85 -3.70 -4.59
N GLY A 187 -17.26 -2.60 -5.23
CA GLY A 187 -17.42 -1.29 -4.58
C GLY A 187 -16.60 -0.18 -5.26
N PRO A 188 -17.11 1.06 -5.31
CA PRO A 188 -16.42 2.21 -5.91
C PRO A 188 -15.03 2.46 -5.36
N ASN A 189 -14.81 2.23 -4.06
CA ASN A 189 -13.50 2.44 -3.44
C ASN A 189 -12.48 1.37 -3.87
N ASN A 190 -12.90 0.25 -4.46
CA ASN A 190 -12.03 -0.73 -5.07
C ASN A 190 -11.83 -0.51 -6.58
N GLU A 191 -12.31 0.61 -7.13
CA GLU A 191 -11.93 1.04 -8.46
C GLU A 191 -10.47 1.49 -8.47
N ARG A 192 -9.79 1.27 -9.60
CA ARG A 192 -8.36 1.60 -9.72
C ARG A 192 -8.12 3.08 -9.48
N GLN A 193 -8.98 3.95 -10.03
CA GLN A 193 -8.83 5.39 -9.89
C GLN A 193 -8.89 5.82 -8.43
N TYR A 194 -9.85 5.31 -7.64
CA TYR A 194 -9.93 5.60 -6.21
C TYR A 194 -8.64 5.21 -5.47
N GLN A 195 -8.08 4.04 -5.80
CA GLN A 195 -6.82 3.58 -5.18
C GLN A 195 -5.62 4.46 -5.57
N MET A 196 -5.57 4.92 -6.83
CA MET A 196 -4.55 5.89 -7.26
C MET A 196 -4.70 7.25 -6.54
N ASP A 197 -5.92 7.71 -6.34
CA ASP A 197 -6.20 8.94 -5.60
C ASP A 197 -5.75 8.79 -4.13
N LYS A 198 -6.03 7.63 -3.50
CA LYS A 198 -5.55 7.29 -2.16
C LYS A 198 -4.01 7.30 -2.08
N MET A 199 -3.31 6.79 -3.10
CA MET A 199 -1.85 6.88 -3.18
C MET A 199 -1.34 8.32 -3.26
N CYS A 200 -2.03 9.20 -4.00
CA CYS A 200 -1.70 10.62 -4.01
C CYS A 200 -1.85 11.23 -2.61
N MET A 201 -2.92 10.88 -1.89
CA MET A 201 -3.15 11.33 -0.51
C MET A 201 -2.02 10.91 0.43
N TRP A 202 -1.55 9.64 0.35
CA TRP A 202 -0.40 9.19 1.15
C TRP A 202 0.85 10.05 0.92
N ILE A 203 1.22 10.28 -0.34
CA ILE A 203 2.43 11.04 -0.69
C ILE A 203 2.32 12.51 -0.29
N GLU A 204 1.17 13.14 -0.54
CA GLU A 204 0.90 14.53 -0.16
C GLU A 204 0.86 14.76 1.35
N CYS A 205 0.54 13.72 2.14
CA CYS A 205 0.42 13.79 3.60
C CYS A 205 1.67 13.36 4.36
N GLY A 206 2.75 12.97 3.68
CA GLY A 206 4.02 12.70 4.37
C GLY A 206 4.76 11.43 3.95
N SER A 207 4.16 10.53 3.17
CA SER A 207 4.90 9.38 2.62
C SER A 207 5.89 9.82 1.54
N GLU A 208 7.09 9.24 1.56
CA GLU A 208 8.16 9.53 0.60
C GLU A 208 7.95 8.79 -0.71
N SER A 209 7.54 7.53 -0.59
CA SER A 209 7.30 6.63 -1.71
C SER A 209 6.24 5.58 -1.35
N GLY A 210 5.72 4.88 -2.35
CA GLY A 210 4.78 3.80 -2.13
C GLY A 210 4.45 3.03 -3.39
N LEU A 211 3.76 1.91 -3.21
CA LEU A 211 3.36 0.99 -4.27
C LEU A 211 1.85 0.76 -4.22
N LEU A 212 1.19 0.80 -5.37
CA LEU A 212 -0.15 0.22 -5.53
C LEU A 212 -0.02 -1.03 -6.39
N ILE A 213 -0.28 -2.19 -5.77
CA ILE A 213 -0.31 -3.48 -6.44
C ILE A 213 -1.75 -3.76 -6.88
N ASP A 214 -1.98 -3.84 -8.18
CA ASP A 214 -3.29 -4.06 -8.77
C ASP A 214 -3.34 -5.41 -9.49
N GLY A 215 -3.68 -6.46 -8.75
CA GLY A 215 -3.86 -7.80 -9.29
C GLY A 215 -5.07 -7.94 -10.24
N LYS A 216 -6.07 -7.04 -10.19
CA LYS A 216 -7.22 -7.03 -11.11
C LYS A 216 -6.79 -6.56 -12.50
N SER A 217 -6.12 -5.42 -12.55
CA SER A 217 -5.64 -4.81 -13.79
C SER A 217 -4.26 -5.31 -14.20
N ARG A 218 -3.62 -6.13 -13.36
CA ARG A 218 -2.27 -6.70 -13.56
C ARG A 218 -1.22 -5.61 -13.77
N MET A 219 -1.28 -4.60 -12.89
CA MET A 219 -0.40 -3.44 -12.91
C MET A 219 0.21 -3.25 -11.53
N VAL A 220 1.41 -2.70 -11.49
CA VAL A 220 1.97 -2.06 -10.30
C VAL A 220 2.25 -0.60 -10.60
N ASP A 221 1.84 0.27 -9.70
CA ASP A 221 2.10 1.70 -9.77
C ASP A 221 3.09 2.10 -8.67
N LEU A 222 4.16 2.78 -9.06
CA LEU A 222 5.17 3.31 -8.15
C LEU A 222 4.89 4.80 -7.96
N TYR A 223 4.81 5.24 -6.71
CA TYR A 223 4.57 6.64 -6.35
C TYR A 223 5.75 7.19 -5.54
N CYS A 224 6.14 8.43 -5.82
CA CYS A 224 7.17 9.12 -5.05
C CYS A 224 6.88 10.62 -4.97
N ARG A 225 7.28 11.23 -3.86
CA ARG A 225 7.23 12.68 -3.70
C ARG A 225 8.16 13.37 -4.70
N THR A 226 7.62 14.32 -5.44
CA THR A 226 8.35 14.99 -6.54
C THR A 226 9.65 15.66 -6.10
N ASN A 227 9.73 16.20 -4.87
CA ASN A 227 10.93 16.87 -4.37
C ASN A 227 12.09 15.92 -4.03
N LEU A 228 11.87 14.60 -4.03
CA LEU A 228 12.90 13.57 -3.90
C LEU A 228 13.46 13.14 -5.27
N LEU A 229 12.90 13.67 -6.35
CA LEU A 229 13.24 13.29 -7.72
C LEU A 229 13.98 14.42 -8.45
N HIS A 230 14.78 14.03 -9.43
CA HIS A 230 15.42 14.97 -10.35
C HIS A 230 14.87 14.79 -11.76
N PRO A 231 14.79 15.87 -12.58
CA PRO A 231 14.49 15.75 -14.00
C PRO A 231 15.50 14.82 -14.68
N GLN A 232 15.00 13.93 -15.53
CA GLN A 232 15.82 13.02 -16.31
C GLN A 232 16.54 13.81 -17.42
N VAL A 233 17.84 13.56 -17.57
CA VAL A 233 18.68 14.26 -18.56
C VAL A 233 18.10 14.05 -19.96
N GLY A 234 17.81 15.15 -20.66
CA GLY A 234 17.22 15.14 -22.00
C GLY A 234 15.72 14.86 -22.06
N GLN A 235 15.05 14.67 -20.92
CA GLN A 235 13.62 14.38 -20.83
C GLN A 235 12.98 15.19 -19.69
N PRO A 236 12.66 16.48 -19.90
CA PRO A 236 12.28 17.40 -18.82
C PRO A 236 10.97 17.06 -18.10
N ASN A 237 10.11 16.22 -18.69
CA ASN A 237 8.84 15.78 -18.11
C ASN A 237 8.92 14.40 -17.43
N LEU A 238 10.11 13.81 -17.41
CA LEU A 238 10.37 12.54 -16.74
C LEU A 238 11.31 12.79 -15.57
N TYR A 239 11.04 12.10 -14.48
CA TYR A 239 11.72 12.25 -13.21
C TYR A 239 12.32 10.91 -12.79
N VAL A 240 13.46 10.97 -12.12
CA VAL A 240 14.17 9.81 -11.62
C VAL A 240 14.63 10.06 -10.20
N HIS A 241 14.50 9.04 -9.35
CA HIS A 241 15.04 9.10 -8.00
C HIS A 241 16.57 8.92 -8.06
N PRO A 242 17.39 9.71 -7.36
CA PRO A 242 18.86 9.59 -7.41
C PRO A 242 19.38 8.19 -7.06
N GLN A 243 18.70 7.49 -6.14
CA GLN A 243 19.07 6.12 -5.77
C GLN A 243 18.77 5.09 -6.87
N ALA A 244 17.85 5.35 -7.80
CA ALA A 244 17.49 4.40 -8.86
C ALA A 244 18.71 4.08 -9.75
N GLN A 245 19.49 5.09 -10.14
CA GLN A 245 20.70 4.90 -10.94
C GLN A 245 21.76 4.09 -10.19
N LEU A 246 21.92 4.32 -8.89
CA LEU A 246 22.82 3.55 -8.04
C LEU A 246 22.37 2.09 -7.94
N GLN A 247 21.07 1.84 -7.78
CA GLN A 247 20.51 0.48 -7.72
C GLN A 247 20.67 -0.28 -9.04
N ILE A 248 20.53 0.40 -10.18
CA ILE A 248 20.80 -0.18 -11.50
C ILE A 248 22.27 -0.61 -11.60
N GLN A 249 23.20 0.28 -11.25
CA GLN A 249 24.64 -0.02 -11.26
C GLN A 249 24.99 -1.17 -10.30
N GLN A 250 24.44 -1.16 -9.09
CA GLN A 250 24.63 -2.23 -8.10
C GLN A 250 24.11 -3.58 -8.62
N THR A 251 22.96 -3.59 -9.31
CA THR A 251 22.40 -4.80 -9.92
C THR A 251 23.33 -5.35 -10.99
N GLN A 252 23.85 -4.50 -11.87
CA GLN A 252 24.81 -4.89 -12.91
C GLN A 252 26.12 -5.42 -12.31
N GLN A 253 26.63 -4.75 -11.26
CA GLN A 253 27.82 -5.21 -10.54
C GLN A 253 27.59 -6.57 -9.87
N GLN A 254 26.42 -6.78 -9.25
CA GLN A 254 26.05 -8.04 -8.62
C GLN A 254 26.02 -9.19 -9.64
N ILE A 255 25.47 -8.95 -10.83
CA ILE A 255 25.47 -9.90 -11.95
C ILE A 255 26.90 -10.27 -12.34
N ALA A 256 27.77 -9.28 -12.58
CA ALA A 256 29.16 -9.51 -12.97
C ALA A 256 29.94 -10.27 -11.88
N GLN A 257 29.74 -9.92 -10.61
CA GLN A 257 30.36 -10.62 -9.48
C GLN A 257 29.90 -12.07 -9.35
N LEU A 258 28.61 -12.35 -9.58
CA LEU A 258 28.10 -13.73 -9.58
C LEU A 258 28.68 -14.54 -10.73
N GLN A 259 28.73 -13.99 -11.94
CA GLN A 259 29.35 -14.64 -13.10
C GLN A 259 30.82 -15.00 -12.83
N ASN A 260 31.60 -14.07 -12.27
CA ASN A 260 33.00 -14.31 -11.91
C ASN A 260 33.14 -15.39 -10.81
N ARG A 261 32.27 -15.38 -9.80
CA ARG A 261 32.27 -16.42 -8.75
C ARG A 261 31.90 -17.80 -9.29
N ILE A 262 30.98 -17.88 -10.25
CA ILE A 262 30.63 -19.13 -10.94
C ILE A 262 31.83 -19.64 -11.73
N LEU A 263 32.47 -18.77 -12.53
CA LEU A 263 33.67 -19.14 -13.31
C LEU A 263 34.80 -19.64 -12.40
N GLY A 264 35.08 -18.95 -11.30
CA GLY A 264 36.08 -19.40 -10.32
C GLY A 264 35.71 -20.75 -9.69
N SER A 265 34.44 -20.97 -9.37
CA SER A 265 33.96 -22.26 -8.84
C SER A 265 34.12 -23.39 -9.87
N GLN A 266 33.85 -23.11 -11.16
CA GLN A 266 34.05 -24.06 -12.25
C GLN A 266 35.54 -24.42 -12.44
N GLN A 267 36.45 -23.45 -12.31
CA GLN A 267 37.88 -23.72 -12.34
C GLN A 267 38.33 -24.61 -11.18
N SER A 268 37.85 -24.35 -9.96
CA SER A 268 38.11 -25.22 -8.80
C SER A 268 37.56 -26.63 -8.99
N LEU A 269 36.41 -26.77 -9.66
CA LEU A 269 35.81 -28.07 -9.94
C LEU A 269 36.71 -28.94 -10.83
N LEU A 270 37.40 -28.34 -11.81
CA LEU A 270 38.29 -29.06 -12.74
C LEU A 270 39.50 -29.70 -12.05
N ILE A 271 39.95 -29.14 -10.92
CA ILE A 271 41.11 -29.63 -10.16
C ILE A 271 40.72 -30.47 -8.93
N THR A 272 39.43 -30.53 -8.59
CA THR A 272 38.93 -31.28 -7.42
C THR A 272 38.53 -32.69 -7.84
N PRO A 273 39.09 -33.76 -7.24
CA PRO A 273 38.81 -35.13 -7.65
C PRO A 273 37.32 -35.50 -7.57
N VAL A 274 36.82 -36.11 -8.65
CA VAL A 274 35.43 -36.59 -8.74
C VAL A 274 35.14 -37.62 -7.65
N GLY A 275 33.95 -37.55 -7.06
CA GLY A 275 33.50 -38.46 -6.01
C GLY A 275 33.93 -38.10 -4.59
N THR A 276 34.64 -36.98 -4.42
CA THR A 276 34.93 -36.42 -3.09
C THR A 276 33.78 -35.52 -2.61
N GLU A 277 33.62 -35.39 -1.29
CA GLU A 277 32.66 -34.48 -0.68
C GLU A 277 32.86 -33.03 -1.18
N GLY A 278 34.12 -32.57 -1.23
CA GLY A 278 34.45 -31.25 -1.77
C GLY A 278 34.07 -31.05 -3.24
N HIS A 279 34.07 -32.10 -4.06
CA HIS A 279 33.58 -32.00 -5.45
C HIS A 279 32.06 -31.74 -5.49
N GLN A 280 31.30 -32.43 -4.64
CA GLN A 280 29.85 -32.25 -4.55
C GLN A 280 29.48 -30.87 -3.97
N ASP A 281 30.23 -30.39 -2.98
CA ASP A 281 30.02 -29.05 -2.40
C ASP A 281 30.22 -27.95 -3.44
N ILE A 282 31.25 -28.07 -4.29
CA ILE A 282 31.49 -27.12 -5.37
C ILE A 282 30.33 -27.16 -6.39
N LEU A 283 29.84 -28.34 -6.76
CA LEU A 283 28.67 -28.46 -7.64
C LEU A 283 27.43 -27.79 -7.06
N ASN A 284 27.10 -28.06 -5.80
CA ASN A 284 25.98 -27.45 -5.10
C ASN A 284 26.14 -25.91 -5.04
N SER A 285 27.35 -25.45 -4.77
CA SER A 285 27.71 -24.03 -4.72
C SER A 285 27.62 -23.35 -6.10
N ILE A 286 27.95 -24.05 -7.20
CA ILE A 286 27.74 -23.54 -8.56
C ILE A 286 26.25 -23.42 -8.83
N GLN A 287 25.48 -24.48 -8.58
CA GLN A 287 24.04 -24.51 -8.81
C GLN A 287 23.32 -23.36 -8.09
N THR A 288 23.62 -23.16 -6.80
CA THR A 288 23.02 -22.09 -6.00
C THR A 288 23.32 -20.70 -6.57
N LYS A 289 24.57 -20.45 -7.00
CA LYS A 289 24.94 -19.16 -7.64
C LYS A 289 24.28 -19.01 -9.01
N GLN A 290 24.12 -20.11 -9.75
CA GLN A 290 23.44 -20.11 -11.05
C GLN A 290 21.97 -19.76 -10.89
N ASP A 291 21.30 -20.29 -9.87
CA ASP A 291 19.91 -19.97 -9.55
C ASP A 291 19.76 -18.49 -9.16
N GLN A 292 20.67 -17.97 -8.32
CA GLN A 292 20.72 -16.54 -7.99
C GLN A 292 20.93 -15.66 -9.24
N LEU A 293 21.82 -16.07 -10.14
CA LEU A 293 22.09 -15.35 -11.38
C LEU A 293 20.88 -15.39 -12.31
N ASN A 294 20.20 -16.53 -12.40
CA ASN A 294 18.99 -16.69 -13.21
C ASN A 294 17.87 -15.76 -12.75
N ILE A 295 17.69 -15.60 -11.43
CA ILE A 295 16.73 -14.62 -10.90
C ILE A 295 17.10 -13.21 -11.36
N LEU A 296 18.36 -12.78 -11.14
CA LEU A 296 18.81 -11.42 -11.50
C LEU A 296 18.76 -11.09 -12.99
N ILE A 297 18.92 -12.08 -13.87
CA ILE A 297 18.93 -11.86 -15.32
C ILE A 297 17.54 -12.02 -15.94
N ASN A 298 16.73 -12.95 -15.43
CA ASN A 298 15.45 -13.29 -16.05
C ASN A 298 14.24 -12.56 -15.44
N PHE A 299 14.41 -11.90 -14.29
CA PHE A 299 13.34 -11.12 -13.67
C PHE A 299 13.41 -9.68 -14.17
N ASN A 300 12.23 -9.06 -14.31
CA ASN A 300 12.12 -7.66 -14.64
C ASN A 300 12.42 -6.81 -13.40
N HIS A 301 13.53 -6.09 -13.42
CA HIS A 301 13.89 -5.16 -12.36
C HIS A 301 13.28 -3.78 -12.62
N ILE A 302 12.42 -3.34 -11.71
CA ILE A 302 11.71 -2.05 -11.79
C ILE A 302 12.31 -1.08 -10.80
N TYR A 303 12.57 0.13 -11.26
CA TYR A 303 13.18 1.21 -10.48
C TYR A 303 12.28 2.46 -10.52
N PHE A 304 12.50 3.38 -9.59
CA PHE A 304 11.82 4.68 -9.55
C PHE A 304 12.45 5.65 -10.58
N ASP A 305 12.34 5.29 -11.85
CA ASP A 305 12.74 6.08 -13.01
C ASP A 305 11.55 6.39 -13.91
N SER A 306 11.75 7.25 -14.91
CA SER A 306 10.74 7.57 -15.92
C SER A 306 9.39 8.02 -15.32
N MET A 307 9.42 8.59 -14.11
CA MET A 307 8.24 8.97 -13.35
C MET A 307 7.66 10.27 -13.90
N ARG A 308 6.33 10.41 -13.85
CA ARG A 308 5.62 11.60 -14.33
C ARG A 308 4.85 12.24 -13.21
N VAL A 309 4.81 13.57 -13.18
CA VAL A 309 3.94 14.30 -12.27
C VAL A 309 2.49 13.87 -12.50
N VAL A 310 1.79 13.57 -11.42
CA VAL A 310 0.38 13.19 -11.47
C VAL A 310 -0.47 14.43 -11.75
N PRO A 311 -1.40 14.40 -12.73
CA PRO A 311 -2.26 15.54 -12.99
C PRO A 311 -2.97 16.02 -11.72
N ASN A 312 -2.98 17.34 -11.49
CA ASN A 312 -3.55 18.01 -10.31
C ASN A 312 -2.85 17.72 -8.96
N HIS A 313 -1.79 16.92 -8.93
CA HIS A 313 -1.01 16.59 -7.73
C HIS A 313 0.48 16.90 -7.96
N PRO A 314 0.90 18.19 -8.01
CA PRO A 314 2.25 18.58 -8.40
C PRO A 314 3.36 18.09 -7.44
N GLY A 315 2.99 17.68 -6.23
CA GLY A 315 3.91 17.09 -5.25
C GLY A 315 4.09 15.57 -5.40
N VAL A 316 3.41 14.94 -6.35
CA VAL A 316 3.38 13.50 -6.56
C VAL A 316 3.83 13.17 -7.97
N CYS A 317 4.75 12.22 -8.09
CA CYS A 317 5.06 11.56 -9.36
C CYS A 317 4.70 10.08 -9.29
N HIS A 318 4.27 9.51 -10.41
CA HIS A 318 4.05 8.07 -10.54
C HIS A 318 4.60 7.49 -11.85
N VAL A 319 4.79 6.17 -11.86
CA VAL A 319 4.96 5.36 -13.09
C VAL A 319 4.16 4.07 -12.94
N SER A 320 3.53 3.64 -14.03
CA SER A 320 2.72 2.41 -14.07
C SER A 320 3.45 1.36 -14.87
N VAL A 321 3.58 0.16 -14.32
CA VAL A 321 4.28 -0.97 -14.96
C VAL A 321 3.34 -2.18 -15.00
N PRO A 322 3.12 -2.81 -16.17
CA PRO A 322 2.33 -4.02 -16.23
C PRO A 322 3.09 -5.18 -15.59
N PHE A 323 2.37 -6.10 -14.94
CA PHE A 323 2.95 -7.31 -14.37
C PHE A 323 3.73 -8.11 -15.42
N TRP A 324 3.21 -8.14 -16.65
CA TRP A 324 3.84 -8.82 -17.77
C TRP A 324 3.80 -7.95 -19.02
N PRO A 325 4.76 -8.10 -19.95
CA PRO A 325 4.72 -7.46 -21.25
C PRO A 325 3.38 -7.74 -21.99
N PRO A 326 2.83 -6.76 -22.74
CA PRO A 326 1.51 -6.86 -23.37
C PRO A 326 1.26 -8.08 -24.29
N ASN A 327 2.34 -8.69 -24.80
CA ASN A 327 2.28 -9.79 -25.77
C ASN A 327 2.61 -11.16 -25.15
N GLN A 328 2.75 -11.25 -23.83
CA GLN A 328 3.00 -12.52 -23.16
C GLN A 328 1.67 -13.28 -22.97
N ILE A 329 1.56 -14.49 -23.51
CA ILE A 329 0.44 -15.39 -23.21
C ILE A 329 0.69 -15.98 -21.82
N ILE A 330 -0.28 -15.82 -20.93
CA ILE A 330 -0.16 -16.20 -19.53
C ILE A 330 -1.25 -17.22 -19.23
N ALA A 331 -0.85 -18.47 -18.99
CA ALA A 331 -1.73 -19.48 -18.43
C ALA A 331 -2.14 -19.08 -17.00
N LEU A 332 -3.12 -19.75 -16.40
CA LEU A 332 -3.45 -19.57 -14.98
C LEU A 332 -2.18 -19.72 -14.13
N LEU A 333 -1.67 -18.60 -13.61
CA LEU A 333 -0.51 -18.61 -12.73
C LEU A 333 -1.03 -18.67 -11.29
N GLN A 334 -0.52 -19.62 -10.52
CA GLN A 334 -0.68 -19.66 -9.06
C GLN A 334 0.10 -18.52 -8.37
N HIS A 335 1.07 -17.95 -9.10
CA HIS A 335 2.02 -16.98 -8.58
C HIS A 335 2.12 -15.74 -9.48
N GLY A 336 2.66 -14.65 -8.94
CA GLY A 336 2.73 -13.36 -9.60
C GLY A 336 3.85 -13.29 -10.65
N PRO A 337 4.11 -12.08 -11.20
CA PRO A 337 5.12 -11.91 -12.23
C PRO A 337 6.55 -12.04 -11.67
N ASN A 338 7.48 -12.49 -12.52
CA ASN A 338 8.92 -12.44 -12.24
C ASN A 338 9.41 -10.97 -12.28
N LEU A 339 9.05 -10.19 -11.26
CA LEU A 339 9.26 -8.76 -11.19
C LEU A 339 9.80 -8.41 -9.81
N ILE A 340 10.92 -7.69 -9.79
CA ILE A 340 11.57 -7.19 -8.57
C ILE A 340 11.52 -5.67 -8.58
N ILE A 341 10.84 -5.08 -7.61
CA ILE A 341 10.75 -3.62 -7.45
C ILE A 341 11.81 -3.17 -6.45
N HIS A 342 12.72 -2.30 -6.88
CA HIS A 342 13.73 -1.70 -6.00
C HIS A 342 13.16 -0.44 -5.36
N CYS A 343 12.79 -0.54 -4.09
CA CYS A 343 12.18 0.54 -3.33
C CYS A 343 13.22 1.62 -2.93
N ILE A 344 12.71 2.82 -2.65
CA ILE A 344 13.51 4.05 -2.42
C ILE A 344 13.03 4.81 -1.16
N GLY A 345 13.79 5.82 -0.75
CA GLY A 345 13.49 6.62 0.45
C GLY A 345 13.95 5.90 1.71
N ASP A 346 13.19 6.00 2.80
CA ASP A 346 13.46 5.31 4.07
C ASP A 346 13.48 3.77 3.97
N VAL A 347 12.97 3.19 2.87
CA VAL A 347 13.05 1.75 2.56
C VAL A 347 14.10 1.42 1.50
N HIS A 348 15.09 2.29 1.28
CA HIS A 348 16.15 2.03 0.32
C HIS A 348 16.83 0.68 0.56
N GLY A 349 16.93 -0.12 -0.50
CA GLY A 349 17.50 -1.47 -0.46
C GLY A 349 16.46 -2.58 -0.25
N PHE A 350 15.22 -2.23 0.12
CA PHE A 350 14.11 -3.18 0.06
C PHE A 350 13.81 -3.53 -1.42
N LYS A 351 13.81 -4.82 -1.72
CA LYS A 351 13.47 -5.37 -3.04
C LYS A 351 12.20 -6.19 -2.87
N LEU A 352 11.08 -5.68 -3.39
CA LEU A 352 9.82 -6.42 -3.37
C LEU A 352 9.79 -7.40 -4.55
N ASP A 353 9.70 -8.69 -4.27
CA ASP A 353 9.63 -9.76 -5.26
C ASP A 353 8.16 -10.16 -5.46
N LEU A 354 7.61 -9.86 -6.65
CA LEU A 354 6.23 -10.22 -6.98
C LEU A 354 6.09 -11.65 -7.51
N SER A 355 7.17 -12.43 -7.65
CA SER A 355 7.08 -13.82 -8.11
C SER A 355 6.44 -14.75 -7.08
N SER A 356 6.40 -14.38 -5.80
CA SER A 356 5.69 -15.11 -4.76
C SER A 356 4.28 -14.59 -4.49
N TYR A 357 3.86 -13.49 -5.15
CA TYR A 357 2.55 -12.88 -4.97
C TYR A 357 1.44 -13.85 -5.43
N PRO A 358 0.52 -14.28 -4.55
CA PRO A 358 -0.47 -15.29 -4.92
C PRO A 358 -1.52 -14.73 -5.89
N MET A 359 -1.90 -15.51 -6.89
CA MET A 359 -2.81 -15.09 -7.97
C MET A 359 -4.05 -16.00 -8.13
N ASP A 360 -4.15 -17.09 -7.36
CA ASP A 360 -5.23 -18.09 -7.44
C ASP A 360 -6.13 -18.20 -6.19
#